data_AF-A0A177FFP2-F1
#
_entry.id   AF-A0A177FFP2-F1
#
_cell.length_a   1.000
_cell.length_b   1.000
_cell.length_c   1.000
_cell.angle_alpha   90.00
_cell.angle_beta   90.00
_cell.angle_gamma   90.00
#
_symmetry.space_group_name_H-M   'P 1'
#
loop_
_entity.id
_entity.type
_entity.pdbx_description
1 polymer ?
#
loop_
_entity_poly.entity_id
_entity_poly.type
_entity_poly.pdbx_seq_one_letter_code
_entity_poly.pdbx_strand_id
1 'polypeptide(L)'
;MGTKWFPGENVGIGKDHTLYALEYGYVRYYRDPLKHPKRRYIGVALEKEGPRSQLPTPRNAPSRRRLGMYATPMKPPPQSQKSVDESFLEAHLSQSSKGLGQVTFKSSGAATPAPAAPPTFNRQGTYREANASIGWAAERKGVKVREYDRNDRWLAWKKRSLRVKRGMEAKAARAMRKTKGKKSNKGPKTAQKKK
;
A
#
# COMPACT_ATOMS: atom_id res chain seq x y z
N MET A 1 34.92 -5.55 -20.93
CA MET A 1 34.19 -4.26 -20.80
C MET A 1 32.75 -4.49 -21.25
N GLY A 2 31.77 -4.16 -20.40
CA GLY A 2 30.36 -4.58 -20.52
C GLY A 2 29.89 -5.38 -19.30
N THR A 3 28.58 -5.66 -19.18
CA THR A 3 27.99 -6.31 -18.01
C THR A 3 28.24 -7.83 -17.96
N LYS A 4 29.41 -8.24 -17.45
CA LYS A 4 29.68 -9.65 -17.08
C LYS A 4 28.85 -10.10 -15.88
N TRP A 5 28.58 -9.16 -15.00
CA TRP A 5 27.67 -9.23 -13.86
C TRP A 5 26.62 -8.14 -14.00
N PHE A 6 25.39 -8.46 -13.63
CA PHE A 6 24.26 -7.56 -13.70
C PHE A 6 23.91 -7.08 -12.28
N PRO A 7 23.33 -5.87 -12.16
CA PRO A 7 22.86 -5.37 -10.88
C PRO A 7 21.72 -6.25 -10.36
N GLY A 8 21.92 -6.81 -9.17
CA GLY A 8 20.96 -7.63 -8.44
C GLY A 8 20.17 -6.80 -7.42
N GLU A 9 19.77 -7.43 -6.33
CA GLU A 9 19.05 -6.77 -5.24
C GLU A 9 19.96 -5.74 -4.55
N ASN A 10 19.45 -4.53 -4.28
CA ASN A 10 20.16 -3.43 -3.60
C ASN A 10 21.48 -2.95 -4.25
N VAL A 11 21.63 -3.15 -5.57
CA VAL A 11 22.82 -2.75 -6.34
C VAL A 11 22.42 -1.88 -7.53
N GLY A 12 23.13 -0.77 -7.71
CA GLY A 12 23.04 0.11 -8.87
C GLY A 12 24.15 -0.17 -9.89
N ILE A 13 24.00 0.37 -11.10
CA ILE A 13 24.99 0.27 -12.18
C ILE A 13 25.31 1.66 -12.73
N GLY A 14 26.60 1.99 -12.80
CA GLY A 14 27.10 3.24 -13.36
C GLY A 14 27.09 3.23 -14.90
N LYS A 15 27.38 4.39 -15.50
CA LYS A 15 27.47 4.57 -16.97
C LYS A 15 28.53 3.65 -17.60
N ASP A 16 29.61 3.43 -16.88
CA ASP A 16 30.74 2.56 -17.20
C ASP A 16 30.51 1.08 -16.83
N HIS A 17 29.29 0.72 -16.40
CA HIS A 17 28.91 -0.59 -15.91
C HIS A 17 29.56 -1.00 -14.58
N THR A 18 30.10 -0.04 -13.83
CA THR A 18 30.57 -0.27 -12.46
C THR A 18 29.38 -0.52 -11.54
N LEU A 19 29.43 -1.59 -10.76
CA LEU A 19 28.37 -1.92 -9.80
C LEU A 19 28.67 -1.29 -8.45
N TYR A 20 27.66 -0.65 -7.84
CA TYR A 20 27.77 -0.01 -6.54
C TYR A 20 26.58 -0.37 -5.64
N ALA A 21 26.81 -0.37 -4.32
CA ALA A 21 25.78 -0.69 -3.34
C ALA A 21 24.81 0.50 -3.13
N LEU A 22 23.51 0.22 -3.11
CA LEU A 22 22.47 1.21 -2.76
C LEU A 22 22.15 1.21 -1.27
N GLU A 23 22.30 0.07 -0.62
CA GLU A 23 22.09 -0.10 0.81
C GLU A 23 23.34 -0.71 1.45
N TYR A 24 23.55 -0.46 2.75
CA TYR A 24 24.60 -1.12 3.50
C TYR A 24 24.28 -2.61 3.67
N GLY A 25 25.29 -3.48 3.62
CA GLY A 25 25.08 -4.91 3.76
C GLY A 25 26.25 -5.73 3.24
N TYR A 26 25.95 -6.95 2.84
CA TYR A 26 26.94 -7.96 2.46
C TYR A 26 26.78 -8.34 0.99
N VAL A 27 27.86 -8.24 0.24
CA VAL A 27 27.86 -8.59 -1.19
C VAL A 27 27.64 -10.09 -1.37
N ARG A 28 26.75 -10.45 -2.29
CA ARG A 28 26.41 -11.83 -2.66
C ARG A 28 26.43 -11.97 -4.17
N TYR A 29 27.07 -13.02 -4.65
CA TYR A 29 27.08 -13.43 -6.05
C TYR A 29 26.04 -14.54 -6.24
N TYR A 30 25.13 -14.38 -7.19
CA TYR A 30 24.08 -15.37 -7.43
C TYR A 30 23.62 -15.42 -8.89
N ARG A 31 22.86 -16.46 -9.21
CA ARG A 31 22.16 -16.60 -10.48
C ARG A 31 20.67 -16.75 -10.19
N ASP A 32 19.84 -16.11 -10.99
CA ASP A 32 18.39 -16.22 -10.89
C ASP A 32 17.86 -16.86 -12.17
N PRO A 33 17.73 -18.20 -12.20
CA PRO A 33 17.27 -18.90 -13.40
C PRO A 33 15.80 -18.59 -13.73
N LEU A 34 14.99 -18.25 -12.73
CA LEU A 34 13.58 -17.92 -12.91
C LEU A 34 13.40 -16.57 -13.60
N LYS A 35 14.27 -15.61 -13.33
CA LYS A 35 14.22 -14.29 -13.96
C LYS A 35 14.99 -14.25 -15.28
N HIS A 36 16.25 -14.67 -15.27
CA HIS A 36 17.10 -14.66 -16.46
C HIS A 36 18.14 -15.81 -16.41
N PRO A 37 17.98 -16.88 -17.22
CA PRO A 37 18.78 -18.10 -17.08
C PRO A 37 20.28 -17.93 -17.38
N LYS A 38 20.61 -17.03 -18.32
CA LYS A 38 22.00 -16.83 -18.78
C LYS A 38 22.75 -15.75 -18.02
N ARG A 39 22.08 -14.94 -17.19
CA ARG A 39 22.68 -13.77 -16.51
C ARG A 39 23.18 -14.14 -15.11
N ARG A 40 24.23 -13.44 -14.68
CA ARG A 40 24.78 -13.53 -13.32
C ARG A 40 24.59 -12.21 -12.62
N TYR A 41 24.26 -12.23 -11.34
CA TYR A 41 23.93 -11.05 -10.55
C TYR A 41 24.87 -10.86 -9.37
N ILE A 42 25.10 -9.60 -9.04
CA ILE A 42 25.71 -9.19 -7.78
C ILE A 42 24.65 -8.38 -7.04
N GLY A 43 24.31 -8.80 -5.83
CA GLY A 43 23.39 -8.11 -4.96
C GLY A 43 24.00 -7.86 -3.58
N VAL A 44 23.36 -6.99 -2.81
CA VAL A 44 23.73 -6.70 -1.42
C VAL A 44 22.61 -7.21 -0.52
N ALA A 45 22.94 -8.21 0.29
CA ALA A 45 22.06 -8.76 1.32
C ALA A 45 22.12 -7.88 2.58
N LEU A 46 20.96 -7.60 3.16
CA LEU A 46 20.86 -6.75 4.35
C LEU A 46 21.45 -7.43 5.59
N GLU A 47 21.31 -8.74 5.68
CA GLU A 47 21.77 -9.56 6.82
C GLU A 47 22.99 -10.42 6.42
N LYS A 48 23.89 -10.66 7.37
CA LYS A 48 25.14 -11.40 7.13
C LYS A 48 24.91 -12.89 6.90
N GLU A 49 24.04 -13.47 7.70
CA GLU A 49 23.82 -14.92 7.83
C GLU A 49 22.32 -15.24 7.87
N GLY A 50 22.01 -16.53 7.73
CA GLY A 50 20.63 -17.05 7.75
C GLY A 50 19.87 -16.95 6.43
N PRO A 51 18.59 -17.35 6.41
CA PRO A 51 17.74 -17.37 5.21
C PRO A 51 17.54 -15.98 4.60
N ARG A 52 17.79 -14.94 5.38
CA ARG A 52 17.62 -13.54 5.01
C ARG A 52 18.83 -12.95 4.29
N SER A 53 19.96 -13.66 4.35
CA SER A 53 21.17 -13.32 3.62
C SER A 53 21.21 -13.91 2.20
N GLN A 54 20.50 -15.02 1.97
CA GLN A 54 20.53 -15.70 0.69
C GLN A 54 19.78 -14.92 -0.39
N LEU A 55 20.47 -14.68 -1.51
CA LEU A 55 19.93 -14.19 -2.76
C LEU A 55 20.00 -15.32 -3.82
N PRO A 56 19.05 -15.42 -4.77
CA PRO A 56 17.92 -14.52 -5.02
C PRO A 56 16.79 -14.65 -3.99
N THR A 57 16.09 -13.55 -3.72
CA THR A 57 14.83 -13.60 -2.96
C THR A 57 13.78 -14.41 -3.74
N PRO A 58 13.06 -15.33 -3.09
CA PRO A 58 12.04 -16.11 -3.77
C PRO A 58 10.88 -15.19 -4.20
N ARG A 59 10.34 -15.41 -5.40
CA ARG A 59 9.36 -14.52 -6.08
C ARG A 59 8.15 -14.11 -5.24
N ASN A 60 7.72 -14.97 -4.33
CA ASN A 60 6.53 -14.77 -3.50
C ASN A 60 6.84 -14.21 -2.11
N ALA A 61 8.11 -14.00 -1.74
CA ALA A 61 8.46 -13.42 -0.46
C ALA A 61 8.24 -11.90 -0.43
N PRO A 62 7.94 -11.33 0.75
CA PRO A 62 7.99 -9.89 0.93
C PRO A 62 9.42 -9.37 0.66
N SER A 63 9.51 -8.25 -0.05
CA SER A 63 10.78 -7.56 -0.30
C SER A 63 11.36 -7.07 1.02
N ARG A 64 12.63 -7.42 1.26
CA ARG A 64 13.36 -7.01 2.46
C ARG A 64 13.88 -5.60 2.22
N ARG A 65 13.53 -4.63 3.08
CA ARG A 65 13.89 -3.22 2.93
C ARG A 65 14.23 -2.60 4.27
N ARG A 66 15.11 -1.60 4.26
CA ARG A 66 15.42 -0.79 5.44
C ARG A 66 14.74 0.56 5.35
N LEU A 67 14.23 1.03 6.49
CA LEU A 67 13.66 2.37 6.58
C LEU A 67 14.75 3.45 6.49
N GLY A 68 15.95 3.19 7.05
CA GLY A 68 17.08 4.12 6.99
C GLY A 68 16.87 5.43 7.75
N MET A 69 15.90 5.48 8.66
CA MET A 69 15.57 6.67 9.45
C MET A 69 15.57 6.35 10.94
N TYR A 70 15.91 7.33 11.76
CA TYR A 70 15.79 7.25 13.22
C TYR A 70 14.63 8.12 13.71
N ALA A 71 13.95 7.67 14.77
CA ALA A 71 12.88 8.45 15.37
C ALA A 71 13.47 9.71 16.00
N THR A 72 13.13 10.87 15.45
CA THR A 72 13.55 12.17 16.01
C THR A 72 12.32 12.83 16.61
N PRO A 73 12.38 13.34 17.86
CA PRO A 73 11.27 14.11 18.41
C PRO A 73 11.05 15.34 17.53
N MET A 74 9.79 15.59 17.17
CA MET A 74 9.43 16.76 16.38
C MET A 74 9.62 18.02 17.23
N LYS A 75 10.37 19.00 16.72
CA LYS A 75 10.47 20.32 17.37
C LYS A 75 9.07 20.95 17.35
N PRO A 76 8.50 21.34 18.51
CA PRO A 76 7.20 21.99 18.52
C PRO A 76 7.29 23.29 17.70
N PRO A 77 6.27 23.62 16.90
CA PRO A 77 6.26 24.88 16.16
C PRO A 77 6.32 26.06 17.15
N PRO A 78 6.94 27.19 16.76
CA PRO A 78 6.90 28.42 17.54
C PRO A 78 5.43 28.81 17.82
N GLN A 79 5.17 29.39 19.00
CA GLN A 79 3.81 29.70 19.47
C GLN A 79 3.01 30.57 18.47
N SER A 80 3.69 31.44 17.71
CA SER A 80 3.09 32.27 16.66
C SER A 80 2.49 31.46 15.50
N GLN A 81 3.06 30.31 15.15
CA GLN A 81 2.50 29.44 14.11
C GLN A 81 1.29 28.67 14.64
N LYS A 82 1.31 28.26 15.93
CA LYS A 82 0.19 27.57 16.57
C LYS A 82 -1.09 28.40 16.55
N SER A 83 -1.01 29.69 16.89
CA SER A 83 -2.19 30.58 16.90
C SER A 83 -2.76 30.81 15.50
N VAL A 84 -1.90 30.92 14.47
CA VAL A 84 -2.34 31.07 13.09
C VAL A 84 -3.01 29.79 12.59
N ASP A 85 -2.41 28.63 12.88
CA ASP A 85 -2.96 27.32 12.51
C ASP A 85 -4.30 27.05 13.22
N GLU A 86 -4.43 27.42 14.50
CA GLU A 86 -5.69 27.32 15.25
C GLU A 86 -6.78 28.22 14.65
N SER A 87 -6.46 29.49 14.36
CA SER A 87 -7.42 30.41 13.74
C SER A 87 -7.85 29.96 12.34
N PHE A 88 -6.94 29.36 11.57
CA PHE A 88 -7.22 28.80 10.25
C PHE A 88 -8.11 27.55 10.35
N LEU A 89 -7.82 26.64 11.28
CA LEU A 89 -8.64 25.45 11.54
C LEU A 89 -10.06 25.83 11.95
N GLU A 90 -10.20 26.81 12.83
CA GLU A 90 -11.50 27.28 13.31
C GLU A 90 -12.34 27.95 12.22
N ALA A 91 -11.69 28.75 11.35
CA ALA A 91 -12.34 29.34 10.18
C ALA A 91 -12.81 28.27 9.17
N HIS A 92 -12.10 27.16 9.02
CA HIS A 92 -12.48 26.09 8.10
C HIS A 92 -13.47 25.07 8.68
N LEU A 93 -13.48 24.87 10.01
CA LEU A 93 -14.48 24.03 10.69
C LEU A 93 -15.86 24.72 10.71
N SER A 94 -15.89 26.03 10.95
CA SER A 94 -17.12 26.83 10.94
C SER A 94 -17.74 26.99 9.54
N GLN A 95 -16.94 26.85 8.47
CA GLN A 95 -17.45 26.82 7.10
C GLN A 95 -18.01 25.44 6.70
N SER A 96 -17.55 24.34 7.29
CA SER A 96 -18.06 23.00 6.97
C SER A 96 -19.32 22.62 7.77
N SER A 97 -19.63 23.30 8.87
CA SER A 97 -20.77 22.96 9.74
C SER A 97 -22.10 23.60 9.34
N LYS A 98 -22.12 24.47 8.32
CA LYS A 98 -23.38 25.05 7.80
C LYS A 98 -24.17 24.14 6.83
N GLY A 99 -23.81 22.86 6.67
CA GLY A 99 -24.51 22.01 5.68
C GLY A 99 -24.57 20.49 5.90
N LEU A 100 -23.70 19.86 6.68
CA LEU A 100 -23.86 18.42 6.96
C LEU A 100 -23.42 18.10 8.38
N GLY A 101 -24.34 17.45 9.11
CA GLY A 101 -24.19 17.03 10.48
C GLY A 101 -22.84 16.37 10.76
N GLN A 102 -22.26 16.80 11.86
CA GLN A 102 -21.06 16.27 12.48
C GLN A 102 -21.20 14.74 12.61
N VAL A 103 -20.55 13.99 11.72
CA VAL A 103 -20.47 12.54 11.85
C VAL A 103 -19.52 12.26 13.02
N THR A 104 -20.10 12.06 14.19
CA THR A 104 -19.39 11.57 15.37
C THR A 104 -18.84 10.19 15.04
N PHE A 105 -17.52 10.11 14.84
CA PHE A 105 -16.83 8.83 14.83
C PHE A 105 -16.91 8.26 16.24
N LYS A 106 -17.95 7.47 16.49
CA LYS A 106 -18.09 6.69 17.71
C LYS A 106 -16.96 5.66 17.70
N SER A 107 -15.86 5.97 18.37
CA SER A 107 -14.82 5.01 18.72
C SER A 107 -15.41 4.05 19.77
N SER A 108 -16.25 3.12 19.30
CA SER A 108 -16.66 1.99 20.12
C SER A 108 -15.41 1.16 20.41
N GLY A 109 -14.99 1.18 21.68
CA GLY A 109 -14.24 0.15 22.37
C GLY A 109 -13.11 -0.54 21.60
N ALA A 110 -11.88 -0.18 21.94
CA ALA A 110 -10.71 -1.05 22.00
C ALA A 110 -10.84 -2.42 21.29
N ALA A 111 -10.69 -2.41 19.97
CA ALA A 111 -10.11 -3.52 19.26
C ALA A 111 -8.89 -2.95 18.55
N THR A 112 -7.75 -2.98 19.23
CA THR A 112 -6.46 -2.97 18.53
C THR A 112 -6.59 -4.01 17.43
N PRO A 113 -6.54 -3.64 16.13
CA PRO A 113 -6.59 -4.64 15.08
C PRO A 113 -5.38 -5.52 15.33
N ALA A 114 -5.62 -6.74 15.82
CA ALA A 114 -4.56 -7.73 15.99
C ALA A 114 -3.81 -7.77 14.65
N PRO A 115 -2.49 -7.53 14.62
CA PRO A 115 -1.75 -7.59 13.38
C PRO A 115 -2.00 -8.98 12.82
N ALA A 116 -2.61 -9.05 11.63
CA ALA A 116 -2.88 -10.31 10.97
C ALA A 116 -1.60 -11.14 11.01
N ALA A 117 -1.68 -12.33 11.61
CA ALA A 117 -0.51 -13.18 11.80
C ALA A 117 0.25 -13.31 10.47
N PRO A 118 1.59 -13.20 10.47
CA PRO A 118 2.36 -13.35 9.24
C PRO A 118 1.96 -14.68 8.58
N PRO A 119 1.78 -14.72 7.24
CA PRO A 119 1.38 -15.93 6.56
C PRO A 119 2.33 -17.07 6.96
N THR A 120 1.75 -18.18 7.42
CA THR A 120 2.52 -19.30 7.93
C THR A 120 3.42 -19.86 6.83
N PHE A 121 4.68 -20.15 7.18
CA PHE A 121 5.64 -20.74 6.25
C PHE A 121 5.12 -22.12 5.84
N ASN A 122 4.78 -22.31 4.56
CA ASN A 122 4.48 -23.65 4.08
C ASN A 122 5.77 -24.45 3.86
N ARG A 123 5.64 -25.78 3.88
CA ARG A 123 6.75 -26.74 3.77
C ARG A 123 7.59 -26.57 2.49
N GLN A 124 7.04 -25.87 1.49
CA GLN A 124 7.63 -25.58 0.18
C GLN A 124 8.33 -24.20 0.12
N GLY A 125 8.44 -23.48 1.23
CA GLY A 125 9.20 -22.22 1.30
C GLY A 125 8.55 -21.03 0.58
N THR A 126 7.24 -21.07 0.33
CA THR A 126 6.49 -19.97 -0.27
C THR A 126 5.66 -19.25 0.77
N TYR A 127 5.66 -17.91 0.71
CA TYR A 127 4.92 -17.05 1.65
C TYR A 127 3.47 -16.79 1.21
N ARG A 128 2.93 -17.61 0.29
CA ARG A 128 1.55 -17.50 -0.18
C ARG A 128 0.74 -18.70 0.27
N GLU A 129 -0.43 -18.43 0.83
CA GLU A 129 -1.47 -19.45 0.95
C GLU A 129 -1.83 -19.94 -0.46
N ALA A 130 -1.99 -21.26 -0.62
CA ALA A 130 -2.44 -21.82 -1.88
C ALA A 130 -3.84 -21.27 -2.21
N ASN A 131 -4.13 -20.97 -3.48
CA ASN A 131 -5.46 -20.50 -3.89
C ASN A 131 -6.58 -21.48 -3.46
N ALA A 132 -6.28 -22.79 -3.41
CA ALA A 132 -7.18 -23.82 -2.87
C ALA A 132 -7.49 -23.64 -1.38
N SER A 133 -6.51 -23.22 -0.58
CA SER A 133 -6.68 -22.93 0.86
C SER A 133 -7.65 -21.77 1.08
N ILE A 134 -7.60 -20.75 0.22
CA ILE A 134 -8.54 -19.61 0.23
C ILE A 134 -9.97 -20.09 -0.10
N GLY A 135 -10.11 -21.03 -1.05
CA GLY A 135 -11.40 -21.67 -1.37
C GLY A 135 -11.99 -22.42 -0.18
N TRP A 136 -11.19 -23.23 0.50
CA TRP A 136 -11.59 -23.94 1.71
C TRP A 136 -11.73 -23.05 2.95
N ALA A 137 -11.38 -21.76 2.88
CA ALA A 137 -11.54 -20.85 4.03
C ALA A 137 -13.01 -20.65 4.39
N ALA A 138 -13.94 -20.74 3.44
CA ALA A 138 -15.37 -20.72 3.70
C ALA A 138 -15.83 -22.00 4.42
N GLU A 139 -15.31 -23.15 4.00
CA GLU A 139 -15.61 -24.47 4.59
C GLU A 139 -15.03 -24.60 6.01
N ARG A 140 -13.77 -24.18 6.23
CA ARG A 140 -13.14 -24.11 7.56
C ARG A 140 -13.88 -23.19 8.53
N LYS A 141 -14.47 -22.11 8.02
CA LYS A 141 -15.29 -21.18 8.80
C LYS A 141 -16.74 -21.66 8.96
N GLY A 142 -17.10 -22.83 8.41
CA GLY A 142 -18.46 -23.37 8.47
C GLY A 142 -19.51 -22.49 7.79
N VAL A 143 -19.12 -21.65 6.82
CA VAL A 143 -20.03 -20.72 6.16
C VAL A 143 -20.93 -21.48 5.20
N LYS A 144 -22.14 -21.81 5.65
CA LYS A 144 -23.16 -22.45 4.80
C LYS A 144 -23.87 -21.41 3.93
N VAL A 145 -23.62 -21.44 2.62
CA VAL A 145 -24.34 -20.62 1.64
C VAL A 145 -25.74 -21.20 1.45
N ARG A 146 -26.78 -20.35 1.54
CA ARG A 146 -28.16 -20.77 1.21
C ARG A 146 -28.25 -21.11 -0.28
N GLU A 147 -28.90 -22.23 -0.58
CA GLU A 147 -29.15 -22.67 -1.96
C GLU A 147 -29.93 -21.62 -2.74
N TYR A 148 -29.64 -21.50 -4.04
CA TYR A 148 -30.30 -20.54 -4.90
C TYR A 148 -31.69 -21.06 -5.29
N ASP A 149 -32.73 -20.48 -4.71
CA ASP A 149 -34.10 -20.71 -5.16
C ASP A 149 -34.45 -19.76 -6.31
N ARG A 150 -34.88 -20.32 -7.44
CA ARG A 150 -35.31 -19.56 -8.64
C ARG A 150 -36.67 -18.89 -8.43
N ASN A 151 -37.49 -19.41 -7.51
CA ASN A 151 -38.85 -18.94 -7.26
C ASN A 151 -38.90 -17.80 -6.21
N ASP A 152 -37.86 -17.61 -5.40
CA ASP A 152 -37.75 -16.48 -4.46
C ASP A 152 -37.35 -15.17 -5.18
N ARG A 153 -38.32 -14.59 -5.87
CA ARG A 153 -38.17 -13.31 -6.59
C ARG A 153 -37.89 -12.13 -5.65
N TRP A 154 -38.33 -12.20 -4.39
CA TRP A 154 -38.13 -11.13 -3.39
C TRP A 154 -36.68 -11.04 -2.92
N LEU A 155 -36.05 -12.18 -2.65
CA LEU A 155 -34.63 -12.24 -2.29
C LEU A 155 -33.73 -11.94 -3.50
N ALA A 156 -34.14 -12.36 -4.70
CA ALA A 156 -33.49 -11.95 -5.95
C ALA A 156 -33.56 -10.43 -6.16
N TRP A 157 -34.72 -9.80 -5.92
CA TRP A 157 -34.90 -8.35 -5.97
C TRP A 157 -34.02 -7.63 -4.93
N LYS A 158 -33.98 -8.13 -3.68
CA LYS A 158 -33.14 -7.57 -2.61
C LYS A 158 -31.65 -7.69 -2.94
N LYS A 159 -31.20 -8.82 -3.48
CA LYS A 159 -29.82 -8.99 -3.96
C LYS A 159 -29.50 -8.05 -5.14
N ARG A 160 -30.46 -7.84 -6.05
CA ARG A 160 -30.33 -6.90 -7.17
C ARG A 160 -30.24 -5.46 -6.70
N SER A 161 -31.08 -5.02 -5.77
CA SER A 161 -31.05 -3.65 -5.23
C SER A 161 -29.74 -3.37 -4.51
N LEU A 162 -29.24 -4.32 -3.71
CA LEU A 162 -27.91 -4.24 -3.10
C LEU A 162 -26.79 -4.16 -4.14
N ARG A 163 -26.87 -4.92 -5.23
CA ARG A 163 -25.89 -4.87 -6.34
C ARG A 163 -25.90 -3.50 -7.01
N VAL A 164 -27.08 -2.94 -7.28
CA VAL A 164 -27.23 -1.59 -7.85
C VAL A 164 -26.66 -0.54 -6.90
N LYS A 165 -27.00 -0.61 -5.61
CA LYS A 165 -26.49 0.30 -4.58
C LYS A 165 -24.97 0.26 -4.47
N ARG A 166 -24.38 -0.94 -4.41
CA ARG A 166 -22.92 -1.11 -4.40
C ARG A 166 -22.25 -0.57 -5.67
N GLY A 167 -22.91 -0.73 -6.82
CA GLY A 167 -22.47 -0.13 -8.08
C GLY A 167 -22.48 1.40 -8.04
N MET A 168 -23.52 2.01 -7.47
CA MET A 168 -23.60 3.46 -7.26
C MET A 168 -22.52 3.96 -6.30
N GLU A 169 -22.31 3.28 -5.17
CA GLU A 169 -21.25 3.58 -4.19
C GLU A 169 -19.85 3.50 -4.83
N ALA A 170 -19.58 2.46 -5.63
CA ALA A 170 -18.32 2.33 -6.35
C ALA A 170 -18.12 3.44 -7.40
N LYS A 171 -19.19 3.88 -8.08
CA LYS A 171 -19.15 5.00 -9.02
C LYS A 171 -18.89 6.33 -8.31
N ALA A 172 -19.53 6.56 -7.17
CA ALA A 172 -19.30 7.74 -6.32
C ALA A 172 -17.87 7.79 -5.77
N ALA A 173 -17.34 6.66 -5.27
CA ALA A 173 -15.96 6.57 -4.81
C ALA A 173 -14.93 6.83 -5.94
N ARG A 174 -15.21 6.34 -7.16
CA ARG A 174 -14.38 6.63 -8.34
C ARG A 174 -14.46 8.10 -8.76
N ALA A 175 -15.62 8.74 -8.66
CA ALA A 175 -15.78 10.17 -8.94
C ALA A 175 -14.95 11.03 -7.97
N MET A 176 -14.99 10.75 -6.67
CA MET A 176 -14.16 11.42 -5.66
C MET A 176 -12.65 11.23 -5.88
N ARG A 177 -12.21 10.09 -6.42
CA ARG A 177 -10.79 9.88 -6.75
C ARG A 177 -10.32 10.74 -7.93
N LYS A 178 -11.20 11.10 -8.87
CA LYS A 178 -10.86 11.95 -10.01
C LYS A 178 -10.74 13.44 -9.65
N THR A 179 -11.48 13.92 -8.66
CA THR A 179 -11.41 15.33 -8.22
C THR A 179 -10.14 15.64 -7.43
N LYS A 180 -9.56 14.67 -6.72
CA LYS A 180 -8.30 14.86 -5.96
C LYS A 180 -7.05 15.06 -6.84
N GLY A 181 -7.12 14.76 -8.14
CA GLY A 181 -6.01 14.89 -9.10
C GLY A 181 -5.96 16.19 -9.91
N LYS A 182 -6.94 17.09 -9.78
CA LYS A 182 -6.97 18.40 -10.47
C LYS A 182 -6.93 19.56 -9.47
N LYS A 183 -5.83 19.68 -8.72
CA LYS A 183 -5.38 20.99 -8.22
C LYS A 183 -4.24 21.45 -9.12
N SER A 184 -4.57 21.95 -10.31
CA SER A 184 -3.60 22.68 -11.12
C SER A 184 -3.35 24.04 -10.47
N ASN A 185 -2.09 24.29 -10.14
CA ASN A 185 -1.59 25.47 -9.44
C ASN A 185 -1.60 26.71 -10.36
N LYS A 186 -2.78 27.19 -10.77
CA LYS A 186 -2.93 28.48 -11.48
C LYS A 186 -3.55 29.48 -10.51
N GLY A 187 -2.71 30.33 -9.94
CA GLY A 187 -3.16 31.48 -9.13
C GLY A 187 -4.10 32.40 -9.93
N PRO A 188 -4.93 33.19 -9.24
CA PRO A 188 -5.88 34.08 -9.90
C PRO A 188 -5.12 35.13 -10.72
N LYS A 189 -5.37 35.18 -12.03
CA LYS A 189 -4.91 36.29 -12.87
C LYS A 189 -5.80 37.49 -12.62
N THR A 190 -5.28 38.47 -11.90
CA THR A 190 -5.86 39.80 -11.74
C THR A 190 -5.95 40.46 -13.13
N ALA A 191 -7.15 40.56 -13.69
CA ALA A 191 -7.38 41.32 -14.92
C ALA A 191 -7.42 42.81 -14.57
N GLN A 192 -6.37 43.54 -14.94
CA GLN A 192 -6.39 45.00 -14.91
C GLN A 192 -7.34 45.52 -15.99
N LYS A 193 -8.34 46.29 -15.55
CA LYS A 193 -9.27 47.03 -16.39
C LYS A 193 -8.57 48.32 -16.82
N LYS A 194 -8.15 48.43 -18.10
CA LYS A 194 -7.70 49.71 -18.67
C LYS A 194 -8.91 50.56 -19.05
N LYS A 195 -8.78 51.85 -18.73
CA LYS A 195 -9.66 52.96 -19.14
C LYS A 195 -9.62 53.16 -20.64
#